data_AF-Q2VGV1-F1
#
_entry.id   AF-Q2VGV1-F1
#
_cell.length_a   1.000
_cell.length_b   1.000
_cell.length_c   1.000
_cell.angle_alpha   90.00
_cell.angle_beta   90.00
_cell.angle_gamma   90.00
#
_symmetry.space_group_name_H-M   'P 1'
#
loop_
_entity.id
_entity.type
_entity.pdbx_description
1 polymer ?
#
loop_
_entity_poly.entity_id
_entity_poly.type
_entity_poly.pdbx_seq_one_letter_code
_entity_poly.pdbx_strand_id
1 'polypeptide(L)'
;ACPSQCSCSGTQVNCHERRLASVPAGIPTTTQVLYLYTNKITKLEPGVFDSLANLRELHLWGNQLVSLPPGVFDKLTKLTHLDLRDNQLTSVPAGVFDKLTLLAGLSLHNNQLKSIPRGAFDNLKSLTHIWLFNNPWDCQCSDILYLSGWLGQHAGKEQGQAVCSGTNTPVRAVTEASTSPSKCP
;
A
#
# COMPACT_ATOMS: atom_id res chain seq x y z
N ALA A 1 -1.43 -13.21 -24.55
CA ALA A 1 -1.46 -14.61 -24.07
C ALA A 1 -1.36 -14.60 -22.54
N CYS A 2 -1.81 -15.65 -21.86
CA CYS A 2 -1.66 -15.76 -20.41
C CYS A 2 -0.20 -16.08 -20.05
N PRO A 3 0.41 -15.50 -18.99
CA PRO A 3 1.73 -15.90 -18.53
C PRO A 3 1.77 -17.39 -18.16
N SER A 4 2.83 -18.10 -18.53
CA SER A 4 2.92 -19.58 -18.35
C SER A 4 2.83 -20.02 -16.90
N GLN A 5 3.25 -19.15 -15.98
CA GLN A 5 3.18 -19.38 -14.54
C GLN A 5 1.86 -18.91 -13.94
N CYS A 6 0.84 -18.53 -14.71
CA CYS A 6 -0.43 -18.03 -14.19
C CYS A 6 -1.61 -18.75 -14.85
N SER A 7 -2.80 -18.58 -14.29
CA SER A 7 -4.06 -18.94 -14.94
C SER A 7 -4.86 -17.67 -15.23
N CYS A 8 -5.51 -17.61 -16.38
CA CYS A 8 -6.28 -16.44 -16.80
C CYS A 8 -7.73 -16.83 -17.07
N SER A 9 -8.67 -16.01 -16.60
CA SER A 9 -10.11 -16.16 -16.86
C SER A 9 -10.70 -14.79 -17.17
N GLY A 10 -11.12 -14.58 -18.42
CA GLY A 10 -11.53 -13.25 -18.89
C GLY A 10 -10.42 -12.21 -18.71
N THR A 11 -10.68 -11.17 -17.92
CA THR A 11 -9.72 -10.10 -17.58
C THR A 11 -9.04 -10.31 -16.22
N GLN A 12 -9.20 -11.48 -15.60
CA GLN A 12 -8.54 -11.83 -14.35
C GLN A 12 -7.28 -12.66 -14.59
N VAL A 13 -6.19 -12.33 -13.90
CA VAL A 13 -4.91 -13.05 -13.97
C VAL A 13 -4.53 -13.53 -12.57
N ASN A 14 -4.48 -14.85 -12.41
CA ASN A 14 -4.22 -15.55 -11.16
C ASN A 14 -2.79 -16.08 -11.14
N CYS A 15 -1.93 -15.40 -10.38
CA CYS A 15 -0.52 -15.75 -10.17
C CYS A 15 -0.21 -15.98 -8.67
N HIS A 16 -1.22 -16.16 -7.81
CA HIS A 16 -1.03 -16.35 -6.37
C HIS A 16 -0.51 -17.76 -6.03
N GLU A 17 0.17 -17.91 -4.90
CA GLU A 17 0.63 -19.21 -4.34
C GLU A 17 1.58 -20.02 -5.24
N ARG A 18 2.38 -19.35 -6.06
CA ARG A 18 3.26 -20.00 -7.06
C ARG A 18 4.75 -19.87 -6.77
N ARG A 19 5.09 -19.38 -5.58
CA ARG A 19 6.47 -19.14 -5.14
C ARG A 19 7.23 -18.19 -6.07
N LEU A 20 6.51 -17.27 -6.71
CA LEU A 20 7.10 -16.31 -7.65
C LEU A 20 8.07 -15.39 -6.91
N ALA A 21 9.27 -15.20 -7.46
CA ALA A 21 10.25 -14.24 -6.96
C ALA A 21 10.06 -12.83 -7.56
N SER A 22 9.32 -12.73 -8.67
CA SER A 22 9.04 -11.48 -9.37
C SER A 22 7.67 -11.51 -10.03
N VAL A 23 7.17 -10.34 -10.44
CA VAL A 23 5.95 -10.25 -11.26
C VAL A 23 6.21 -10.93 -12.62
N PRO A 24 5.33 -11.83 -13.10
CA PRO A 24 5.48 -12.46 -14.40
C PRO A 24 5.42 -11.45 -15.55
N ALA A 25 6.29 -11.60 -16.54
CA ALA A 25 6.25 -10.81 -17.77
C ALA A 25 5.03 -11.21 -18.63
N GLY A 26 4.59 -10.30 -19.50
CA GLY A 26 3.56 -10.59 -20.50
C GLY A 26 2.13 -10.69 -19.95
N ILE A 27 1.84 -10.08 -18.78
CA ILE A 27 0.48 -9.92 -18.28
C ILE A 27 -0.35 -9.16 -19.35
N PRO A 28 -1.52 -9.67 -19.78
CA PRO A 28 -2.36 -9.00 -20.76
C PRO A 28 -2.75 -7.59 -20.34
N THR A 29 -2.69 -6.61 -21.24
CA THR A 29 -3.06 -5.20 -20.97
C THR A 29 -4.56 -4.99 -20.73
N THR A 30 -5.37 -6.00 -21.05
CA THR A 30 -6.81 -6.06 -20.75
C THR A 30 -7.10 -6.50 -19.31
N THR A 31 -6.08 -6.86 -18.53
CA THR A 31 -6.23 -7.30 -17.14
C THR A 31 -6.90 -6.22 -16.28
N GLN A 32 -7.94 -6.62 -15.55
CA GLN A 32 -8.67 -5.78 -14.60
C GLN A 32 -8.40 -6.21 -13.15
N VAL A 33 -8.10 -7.49 -12.92
CA VAL A 33 -7.80 -8.02 -11.59
C VAL A 33 -6.53 -8.86 -11.66
N LEU A 34 -5.54 -8.52 -10.84
CA LEU A 34 -4.26 -9.21 -10.78
C LEU A 34 -4.01 -9.74 -9.38
N TYR A 35 -3.95 -11.07 -9.26
CA TYR A 35 -3.64 -11.76 -8.01
C TYR A 35 -2.18 -12.22 -7.99
N LEU A 36 -1.36 -11.58 -7.16
CA LEU A 36 0.06 -11.89 -6.95
C LEU A 36 0.36 -12.28 -5.49
N TYR A 37 -0.68 -12.52 -4.69
CA TYR A 37 -0.55 -12.76 -3.26
C TYR A 37 0.07 -14.12 -2.91
N THR A 38 0.56 -14.26 -1.67
CA THR A 38 1.19 -15.47 -1.14
C THR A 38 2.32 -15.99 -2.08
N ASN A 39 3.27 -15.11 -2.39
CA ASN A 39 4.43 -15.43 -3.22
C ASN A 39 5.74 -15.15 -2.46
N LYS A 40 6.86 -15.08 -3.17
CA LYS A 40 8.20 -14.80 -2.64
C LYS A 40 8.78 -13.53 -3.26
N ILE A 41 7.92 -12.59 -3.65
CA ILE A 41 8.36 -11.35 -4.30
C ILE A 41 8.97 -10.45 -3.23
N THR A 42 10.25 -10.12 -3.41
CA THR A 42 11.02 -9.26 -2.50
C THR A 42 11.15 -7.83 -3.01
N LYS A 43 11.00 -7.63 -4.33
CA LYS A 43 11.13 -6.34 -4.99
C LYS A 43 10.21 -6.25 -6.20
N LEU A 44 9.71 -5.04 -6.46
CA LEU A 44 9.06 -4.68 -7.72
C LEU A 44 10.06 -3.91 -8.57
N GLU A 45 10.13 -4.21 -9.86
CA GLU A 45 10.94 -3.40 -10.78
C GLU A 45 10.22 -2.09 -11.14
N PRO A 46 10.95 -0.99 -11.40
CA PRO A 46 10.34 0.25 -11.88
C PRO A 46 9.48 0.01 -13.12
N GLY A 47 8.28 0.57 -13.14
CA GLY A 47 7.34 0.47 -14.26
C GLY A 47 6.73 -0.92 -14.49
N VAL A 48 6.87 -1.87 -13.55
CA VAL A 48 6.40 -3.27 -13.73
C VAL A 48 4.89 -3.39 -14.01
N PHE A 49 4.10 -2.38 -13.64
CA PHE A 49 2.65 -2.35 -13.89
C PHE A 49 2.21 -1.31 -14.93
N ASP A 50 3.15 -0.63 -15.61
CA ASP A 50 2.83 0.52 -16.46
C ASP A 50 1.89 0.21 -17.63
N SER A 51 1.94 -1.03 -18.13
CA SER A 51 1.09 -1.49 -19.22
C SER A 51 -0.33 -1.86 -18.79
N LEU A 52 -0.61 -1.92 -17.49
CA LEU A 52 -1.87 -2.40 -16.91
C LEU A 52 -2.86 -1.25 -16.63
N ALA A 53 -3.02 -0.33 -17.58
CA ALA A 53 -3.88 0.86 -17.42
C ALA A 53 -5.39 0.55 -17.21
N ASN A 54 -5.80 -0.71 -17.41
CA ASN A 54 -7.16 -1.18 -17.14
C ASN A 54 -7.35 -1.83 -15.76
N LEU A 55 -6.27 -1.94 -14.97
CA LEU A 55 -6.30 -2.62 -13.69
C LEU A 55 -7.20 -1.87 -12.70
N ARG A 56 -8.07 -2.64 -12.04
CA ARG A 56 -9.01 -2.20 -11.01
C ARG A 56 -8.61 -2.72 -9.64
N GLU A 57 -8.06 -3.94 -9.59
CA GLU A 57 -7.63 -4.56 -8.35
C GLU A 57 -6.23 -5.15 -8.47
N LEU A 58 -5.38 -4.81 -7.50
CA LEU A 58 -4.03 -5.34 -7.39
C LEU A 58 -3.82 -5.95 -6.00
N HIS A 59 -3.62 -7.27 -5.98
CA HIS A 59 -3.43 -8.04 -4.74
C HIS A 59 -1.98 -8.52 -4.62
N LEU A 60 -1.21 -7.91 -3.73
CA LEU A 60 0.21 -8.18 -3.49
C LEU A 60 0.49 -8.70 -2.07
N TRP A 61 -0.55 -9.01 -1.30
CA TRP A 61 -0.40 -9.42 0.10
C TRP A 61 0.34 -10.74 0.28
N GLY A 62 0.94 -10.97 1.45
CA GLY A 62 1.65 -12.22 1.73
C GLY A 62 2.93 -12.38 0.88
N ASN A 63 3.62 -11.27 0.61
CA ASN A 63 4.93 -11.24 -0.06
C ASN A 63 6.01 -10.74 0.92
N GLN A 64 7.19 -10.40 0.40
CA GLN A 64 8.35 -9.99 1.19
C GLN A 64 8.85 -8.61 0.74
N LEU A 65 7.95 -7.74 0.27
CA LEU A 65 8.29 -6.41 -0.19
C LEU A 65 8.76 -5.56 0.99
N VAL A 66 9.96 -4.98 0.87
CA VAL A 66 10.53 -4.06 1.88
C VAL A 66 10.34 -2.60 1.49
N SER A 67 10.31 -2.32 0.20
CA SER A 67 10.10 -0.98 -0.35
C SER A 67 9.35 -1.06 -1.69
N LEU A 68 8.82 0.08 -2.13
CA LEU A 68 8.19 0.24 -3.45
C LEU A 68 9.02 1.18 -4.31
N PRO A 69 9.16 0.94 -5.62
CA PRO A 69 9.74 1.93 -6.53
C PRO A 69 8.87 3.20 -6.59
N PRO A 70 9.47 4.39 -6.71
CA PRO A 70 8.72 5.61 -7.00
C PRO A 70 7.87 5.44 -8.27
N GLY A 71 6.63 5.94 -8.24
CA GLY A 71 5.71 5.92 -9.38
C GLY A 71 5.21 4.54 -9.82
N VAL A 72 5.47 3.46 -9.05
CA VAL A 72 5.10 2.07 -9.45
C VAL A 72 3.60 1.87 -9.72
N PHE A 73 2.73 2.77 -9.24
CA PHE A 73 1.29 2.72 -9.47
C PHE A 73 0.75 3.86 -10.34
N ASP A 74 1.61 4.71 -10.91
CA ASP A 74 1.19 5.96 -11.57
C ASP A 74 0.28 5.74 -12.79
N LYS A 75 0.43 4.61 -13.48
CA LYS A 75 -0.39 4.25 -14.64
C LYS A 75 -1.70 3.56 -14.29
N LEU A 76 -1.89 3.19 -13.02
CA LEU A 76 -3.06 2.44 -12.54
C LEU A 76 -4.22 3.39 -12.17
N THR A 77 -4.57 4.30 -13.07
CA THR A 77 -5.55 5.37 -12.81
C THR A 77 -6.99 4.86 -12.62
N LYS A 78 -7.26 3.59 -12.96
CA LYS A 78 -8.56 2.92 -12.76
C LYS A 78 -8.60 2.04 -11.50
N LEU A 79 -7.53 2.03 -10.70
CA LEU A 79 -7.42 1.16 -9.53
C LEU A 79 -8.44 1.58 -8.46
N THR A 80 -9.22 0.63 -7.99
CA THR A 80 -10.21 0.78 -6.91
C THR A 80 -9.78 0.05 -5.64
N HIS A 81 -8.95 -1.00 -5.75
CA HIS A 81 -8.44 -1.73 -4.59
C HIS A 81 -6.95 -2.04 -4.73
N LEU A 82 -6.18 -1.71 -3.69
CA LEU A 82 -4.76 -2.02 -3.57
C LEU A 82 -4.51 -2.72 -2.25
N ASP A 83 -4.02 -3.95 -2.33
CA ASP A 83 -3.77 -4.78 -1.16
C ASP A 83 -2.29 -5.12 -1.01
N LEU A 84 -1.64 -4.46 -0.05
CA LEU A 84 -0.22 -4.57 0.28
C LEU A 84 0.00 -5.12 1.71
N ARG A 85 -1.04 -5.65 2.36
CA ARG A 85 -0.90 -6.21 3.71
C ARG A 85 0.08 -7.38 3.75
N ASP A 86 0.51 -7.78 4.94
CA ASP A 86 1.35 -8.97 5.14
C ASP A 86 2.60 -8.93 4.24
N ASN A 87 3.30 -7.79 4.27
CA ASN A 87 4.60 -7.56 3.64
C ASN A 87 5.58 -7.04 4.70
N GLN A 88 6.72 -6.49 4.28
CA GLN A 88 7.76 -5.99 5.18
C GLN A 88 8.07 -4.51 4.90
N LEU A 89 7.08 -3.76 4.40
CA LEU A 89 7.28 -2.38 3.97
C LEU A 89 7.72 -1.53 5.16
N THR A 90 8.91 -0.93 5.07
CA THR A 90 9.44 -0.02 6.11
C THR A 90 9.06 1.43 5.86
N SER A 91 8.78 1.77 4.60
CA SER A 91 8.34 3.09 4.15
C SER A 91 7.60 2.96 2.81
N VAL A 92 6.82 3.97 2.46
CA VAL A 92 6.27 4.14 1.10
C VAL A 92 6.87 5.40 0.46
N PRO A 93 7.14 5.43 -0.87
CA PRO A 93 7.63 6.63 -1.53
C PRO A 93 6.62 7.78 -1.45
N ALA A 94 7.12 9.03 -1.38
CA ALA A 94 6.26 10.20 -1.51
C ALA A 94 5.53 10.17 -2.86
N GLY A 95 4.23 10.50 -2.85
CA GLY A 95 3.39 10.54 -4.04
C GLY A 95 3.03 9.19 -4.66
N VAL A 96 3.42 8.05 -4.07
CA VAL A 96 3.18 6.71 -4.66
C VAL A 96 1.70 6.39 -4.92
N PHE A 97 0.78 7.10 -4.27
CA PHE A 97 -0.67 6.93 -4.43
C PHE A 97 -1.35 8.09 -5.18
N ASP A 98 -0.61 9.10 -5.65
CA ASP A 98 -1.17 10.36 -6.16
C ASP A 98 -2.11 10.19 -7.36
N LYS A 99 -1.87 9.16 -8.18
CA LYS A 99 -2.66 8.89 -9.39
C LYS A 99 -3.87 8.00 -9.14
N LEU A 100 -4.04 7.48 -7.92
CA LEU A 100 -5.07 6.50 -7.57
C LEU A 100 -6.35 7.18 -7.07
N THR A 101 -6.88 8.14 -7.86
CA THR A 101 -8.01 8.99 -7.43
C THR A 101 -9.32 8.22 -7.24
N LEU A 102 -9.45 7.05 -7.89
CA LEU A 102 -10.59 6.14 -7.77
C LEU A 102 -10.43 5.05 -6.70
N LEU A 103 -9.32 5.06 -5.95
CA LEU A 103 -9.03 4.04 -4.94
C LEU A 103 -10.07 4.11 -3.81
N ALA A 104 -10.79 3.01 -3.61
CA ALA A 104 -11.81 2.85 -2.58
C ALA A 104 -11.29 2.11 -1.35
N GLY A 105 -10.41 1.11 -1.55
CA GLY A 105 -9.80 0.30 -0.50
C GLY A 105 -8.27 0.27 -0.58
N LEU A 106 -7.61 0.56 0.54
CA LEU A 106 -6.15 0.49 0.68
C LEU A 106 -5.75 -0.31 1.94
N SER A 107 -5.07 -1.43 1.74
CA SER A 107 -4.58 -2.27 2.84
C SER A 107 -3.07 -2.15 2.99
N LEU A 108 -2.61 -1.62 4.13
CA LEU A 108 -1.20 -1.47 4.50
C LEU A 108 -0.87 -2.11 5.86
N HIS A 109 -1.84 -2.73 6.53
CA HIS A 109 -1.65 -3.39 7.82
C HIS A 109 -0.68 -4.58 7.74
N ASN A 110 -0.15 -5.03 8.89
CA ASN A 110 0.84 -6.10 8.96
C ASN A 110 2.07 -5.81 8.08
N ASN A 111 2.67 -4.63 8.27
CA ASN A 111 3.93 -4.19 7.65
C ASN A 111 4.88 -3.64 8.73
N GLN A 112 5.95 -2.96 8.33
CA GLN A 112 6.96 -2.38 9.22
C GLN A 112 7.00 -0.85 9.12
N LEU A 113 5.88 -0.22 8.75
CA LEU A 113 5.78 1.22 8.54
C LEU A 113 5.89 1.98 9.87
N LYS A 114 6.76 2.99 9.89
CA LYS A 114 6.91 3.89 11.05
C LYS A 114 6.16 5.21 10.89
N SER A 115 5.99 5.67 9.66
CA SER A 115 5.28 6.90 9.31
C SER A 115 4.71 6.79 7.88
N ILE A 116 3.91 7.79 7.48
CA ILE A 116 3.43 7.94 6.11
C ILE A 116 3.92 9.29 5.60
N PRO A 117 4.48 9.37 4.37
CA PRO A 117 4.91 10.64 3.79
C PRO A 117 3.79 11.67 3.79
N ARG A 118 4.15 12.93 4.06
CA ARG A 118 3.21 14.04 4.04
C ARG A 118 2.49 14.10 2.70
N GLY A 119 1.17 14.15 2.76
CA GLY A 119 0.30 14.27 1.60
C GLY A 119 -0.01 12.97 0.86
N ALA A 120 0.49 11.81 1.31
CA ALA A 120 0.36 10.54 0.60
C ALA A 120 -1.08 10.12 0.30
N PHE A 121 -2.07 10.60 1.07
CA PHE A 121 -3.49 10.27 0.91
C PHE A 121 -4.33 11.43 0.34
N ASP A 122 -3.72 12.59 0.04
CA ASP A 122 -4.46 13.81 -0.28
C ASP A 122 -5.29 13.68 -1.55
N ASN A 123 -4.81 12.89 -2.51
CA ASN A 123 -5.48 12.65 -3.79
C ASN A 123 -6.46 11.46 -3.78
N LEU A 124 -6.57 10.72 -2.67
CA LEU A 124 -7.43 9.54 -2.54
C LEU A 124 -8.89 9.93 -2.23
N LYS A 125 -9.52 10.67 -3.15
CA LYS A 125 -10.85 11.27 -2.95
C LYS A 125 -11.96 10.24 -2.83
N SER A 126 -11.83 9.08 -3.48
CA SER A 126 -12.79 7.97 -3.41
C SER A 126 -12.56 6.99 -2.26
N LEU A 127 -11.53 7.21 -1.43
CA LEU A 127 -11.16 6.25 -0.39
C LEU A 127 -12.26 6.14 0.67
N THR A 128 -12.73 4.93 0.91
CA THR A 128 -13.75 4.61 1.91
C THR A 128 -13.20 3.76 3.04
N HIS A 129 -12.24 2.88 2.75
CA HIS A 129 -11.66 1.98 3.72
C HIS A 129 -10.13 1.99 3.64
N ILE A 130 -9.49 2.13 4.79
CA ILE A 130 -8.04 2.00 4.93
C ILE A 130 -7.69 1.16 6.14
N TRP A 131 -6.78 0.20 5.98
CA TRP A 131 -6.31 -0.66 7.08
C TRP A 131 -4.84 -0.39 7.36
N LEU A 132 -4.53 0.09 8.57
CA LEU A 132 -3.20 0.56 8.99
C LEU A 132 -2.68 -0.11 10.28
N PHE A 133 -3.51 -0.92 10.93
CA PHE A 133 -3.16 -1.62 12.17
C PHE A 133 -1.95 -2.54 12.00
N ASN A 134 -1.32 -2.98 13.10
CA ASN A 134 -0.14 -3.84 13.07
C ASN A 134 1.01 -3.29 12.21
N ASN A 135 1.32 -2.03 12.40
CA ASN A 135 2.56 -1.38 11.96
C ASN A 135 3.22 -0.72 13.18
N PRO A 136 4.55 -0.71 13.27
CA PRO A 136 5.29 -0.09 14.38
C PRO A 136 5.35 1.44 14.24
N TRP A 137 4.19 2.11 14.26
CA TRP A 137 4.08 3.56 14.11
C TRP A 137 4.94 4.31 15.14
N ASP A 138 5.90 5.11 14.66
CA ASP A 138 6.82 5.87 15.50
C ASP A 138 6.18 7.21 15.89
N CYS A 139 5.49 7.20 17.02
CA CYS A 139 4.81 8.38 17.53
C CYS A 139 5.70 9.37 18.29
N GLN A 140 7.02 9.11 18.38
CA GLN A 140 7.95 10.06 18.99
C GLN A 140 8.56 10.99 17.93
N CYS A 141 8.72 10.50 16.70
CA CYS A 141 9.14 11.27 15.54
C CYS A 141 8.02 12.18 15.01
N SER A 142 8.35 13.40 14.58
CA SER A 142 7.38 14.36 14.01
C SER A 142 6.77 13.92 12.66
N ASP A 143 7.38 12.98 11.95
CA ASP A 143 6.86 12.48 10.66
C ASP A 143 5.49 11.81 10.80
N ILE A 144 5.13 11.38 12.01
CA ILE A 144 3.81 10.79 12.29
C ILE A 144 2.66 11.80 12.20
N LEU A 145 2.95 13.11 12.29
CA LEU A 145 1.92 14.14 12.44
C LEU A 145 0.97 14.21 11.25
N TYR A 146 1.46 13.92 10.03
CA TYR A 146 0.59 13.80 8.87
C TYR A 146 -0.47 12.70 9.07
N LEU A 147 -0.03 11.51 9.46
CA LEU A 147 -0.92 10.37 9.65
C LEU A 147 -1.90 10.62 10.81
N SER A 148 -1.41 11.13 11.94
CA SER A 148 -2.26 11.49 13.08
C SER A 148 -3.36 12.47 12.67
N GLY A 149 -2.99 13.57 12.01
CA GLY A 149 -3.94 14.59 11.55
C GLY A 149 -4.93 14.04 10.53
N TRP A 150 -4.47 13.23 9.57
CA TRP A 150 -5.33 12.63 8.56
C TRP A 150 -6.35 11.67 9.19
N LEU A 151 -5.93 10.81 10.13
CA LEU A 151 -6.82 9.90 10.87
C LEU A 151 -7.84 10.66 11.73
N GLY A 152 -7.43 11.77 12.35
CA GLY A 152 -8.34 12.64 13.10
C GLY A 152 -9.44 13.25 12.22
N GLN A 153 -9.11 13.64 10.99
CA GLN A 153 -10.07 14.21 10.03
C GLN A 153 -10.95 13.16 9.33
N HIS A 154 -10.49 11.91 9.25
CA HIS A 154 -11.13 10.84 8.47
C HIS A 154 -11.47 9.60 9.32
N ALA A 155 -11.83 9.79 10.59
CA ALA A 155 -11.99 8.71 11.57
C ALA A 155 -12.93 7.55 11.14
N GLY A 156 -13.91 7.81 10.25
CA GLY A 156 -14.82 6.79 9.73
C GLY A 156 -14.24 5.90 8.63
N LYS A 157 -13.06 6.20 8.09
CA LYS A 157 -12.42 5.43 7.01
C LYS A 157 -11.50 4.33 7.52
N GLU A 158 -10.93 4.51 8.71
CA GLU A 158 -9.98 3.55 9.29
C GLU A 158 -10.72 2.28 9.70
N GLN A 159 -10.20 1.14 9.25
CA GLN A 159 -10.68 -0.19 9.60
C GLN A 159 -9.62 -0.85 10.51
N GLY A 160 -10.01 -1.11 11.75
CA GLY A 160 -9.08 -1.43 12.84
C GLY A 160 -8.55 -0.17 13.54
N GLN A 161 -7.37 -0.24 14.15
CA GLN A 161 -6.76 0.91 14.82
C GLN A 161 -5.23 0.89 14.67
N ALA A 162 -4.68 1.96 14.10
CA ALA A 162 -3.27 2.28 14.15
C ALA A 162 -2.90 2.74 15.57
N VAL A 163 -1.93 2.05 16.17
CA VAL A 163 -1.43 2.33 17.50
C VAL A 163 0.07 2.62 17.48
N CYS A 164 0.51 3.49 18.36
CA CYS A 164 1.90 3.86 18.54
C CYS A 164 2.73 2.68 19.05
N SER A 165 3.90 2.47 18.45
CA SER A 165 4.85 1.47 18.89
C SER A 165 5.29 1.73 20.33
N GLY A 166 5.32 0.68 21.16
CA GLY A 166 5.73 0.72 22.56
C GLY A 166 4.66 1.21 23.54
N THR A 167 3.83 2.20 23.18
CA THR A 167 2.79 2.74 24.09
C THR A 167 1.40 2.17 23.85
N ASN A 168 1.14 1.58 22.68
CA ASN A 168 -0.17 1.12 22.22
C ASN A 168 -1.28 2.19 22.27
N THR A 169 -0.93 3.47 22.32
CA THR A 169 -1.89 4.57 22.25
C THR A 169 -2.34 4.82 20.81
N PRO A 170 -3.58 5.24 20.54
CA PRO A 170 -4.04 5.50 19.18
C PRO A 170 -3.19 6.57 18.48
N VAL A 171 -2.76 6.32 17.24
CA VAL A 171 -1.98 7.29 16.45
C VAL A 171 -2.73 8.61 16.26
N ARG A 172 -4.06 8.55 16.06
CA ARG A 172 -4.94 9.72 15.94
C ARG A 172 -4.95 10.67 17.16
N ALA A 173 -4.42 10.23 18.30
CA ALA A 173 -4.33 11.03 19.52
C ALA A 173 -2.96 11.74 19.67
N VAL A 174 -2.02 11.50 18.76
CA VAL A 174 -0.67 12.10 18.81
C VAL A 174 -0.75 13.58 18.42
N THR A 175 -0.11 14.43 19.22
CA THR A 175 -0.07 15.88 19.01
C THR A 175 1.37 16.36 18.76
N GLU A 176 1.52 17.54 18.16
CA GLU A 176 2.84 18.13 17.91
C GLU A 176 3.71 18.21 19.17
N ALA A 177 3.12 18.61 20.30
CA ALA A 177 3.81 18.71 21.60
C ALA A 177 4.35 17.37 22.13
N SER A 178 3.77 16.24 21.69
CA SER A 178 4.22 14.88 22.08
C SER A 178 5.30 14.30 21.15
N THR A 179 5.63 15.00 20.07
CA THR A 179 6.59 14.55 19.04
C THR A 179 7.83 15.45 18.99
N SER A 180 8.90 15.00 18.32
CA SER A 180 10.06 15.83 18.02
C SER A 180 10.76 15.41 16.72
N PRO A 181 11.18 16.35 15.86
CA PRO A 181 12.03 16.05 14.71
C PRO A 181 13.37 15.42 15.09
N SER A 182 13.90 15.76 16.27
CA SER A 182 15.17 15.21 16.77
C SER A 182 15.11 13.73 17.14
N LYS A 183 13.89 13.17 17.27
CA LYS A 183 13.64 11.75 17.56
C LYS A 183 13.36 10.92 16.31
N CYS A 184 13.41 11.54 15.12
CA CYS A 184 13.27 10.83 13.87
C CYS A 184 14.56 10.05 13.53
N PRO A 185 14.44 8.82 12.99
CA PRO A 185 15.57 7.97 12.64
C PRO A 185 16.37 8.49 11.45
#